data_AF-A0A6C0IRK7-F1
#
_entry.id   AF-A0A6C0IRK7-F1
#
_cell.length_a   1.000
_cell.length_b   1.000
_cell.length_c   1.000
_cell.angle_alpha   90.00
_cell.angle_beta   90.00
_cell.angle_gamma   90.00
#
_symmetry.space_group_name_H-M   'P 1'
#
loop_
_entity.id
_entity.type
_entity.pdbx_description
1 polymer ?
#
loop_
_entity_poly.entity_id
_entity_poly.type
_entity_poly.pdbx_seq_one_letter_code
_entity_poly.pdbx_strand_id
1 'polypeptide(L)'
;MSSSITYYSAIYNILPSKNIASRICFPEYECDLLPREIGLRELADLVANMQKICFKDKNIDNENSERIYNMFLNKHDPTVAVALSLGYDKETTDYTDFIDGGSATIKMSKENTFTQRQPWFNEVCRSKRMEGNKSPLPIIMDMIDKYITEKLSKRYKNINGLYLYVEKEPEHGDPEVLLRYYPKYGFKEFLLGGEVDEEYYYMKKCYGKDLSPVRKTKAKSTRVSKKRKTNSTVKKAASI
;
A
#
# COMPACT_ATOMS: atom_id res chain seq x y z
N MET A 1 29.27 -11.67 6.62
CA MET A 1 29.35 -11.19 5.22
C MET A 1 28.01 -10.54 4.88
N SER A 2 27.99 -9.28 4.47
CA SER A 2 26.75 -8.63 4.02
C SER A 2 26.42 -9.19 2.64
N SER A 3 25.45 -10.12 2.53
CA SER A 3 24.95 -10.49 1.19
C SER A 3 24.30 -9.24 0.58
N SER A 4 24.73 -8.88 -0.63
CA SER A 4 24.17 -7.74 -1.34
C SER A 4 22.94 -8.21 -2.11
N ILE A 5 21.75 -7.98 -1.56
CA ILE A 5 20.49 -8.26 -2.27
C ILE A 5 20.39 -7.40 -3.51
N THR A 6 20.02 -8.02 -4.64
CA THR A 6 19.61 -7.30 -5.85
C THR A 6 18.10 -7.38 -5.98
N TYR A 7 17.45 -6.24 -6.18
CA TYR A 7 16.00 -6.17 -6.37
C TYR A 7 15.63 -6.12 -7.85
N TYR A 8 14.78 -7.05 -8.27
CA TYR A 8 14.15 -7.04 -9.58
C TYR A 8 12.70 -6.58 -9.44
N SER A 9 12.31 -5.58 -10.21
CA SER A 9 11.10 -4.82 -10.00
C SER A 9 10.34 -4.59 -11.29
N ALA A 10 9.03 -4.78 -11.26
CA ALA A 10 8.15 -4.55 -12.39
C ALA A 10 6.72 -4.25 -11.96
N ILE A 11 5.96 -3.64 -12.87
CA ILE A 11 4.50 -3.57 -12.78
C ILE A 11 3.93 -4.65 -13.70
N TYR A 12 3.05 -5.50 -13.18
CA TYR A 12 2.28 -6.45 -13.97
C TYR A 12 0.90 -5.88 -14.26
N ASN A 13 0.63 -5.57 -15.53
CA ASN A 13 -0.69 -5.15 -15.99
C ASN A 13 -1.61 -6.37 -16.12
N ILE A 14 -2.72 -6.36 -15.38
CA ILE A 14 -3.66 -7.49 -15.28
C ILE A 14 -4.53 -7.52 -16.55
N LEU A 15 -4.61 -8.69 -17.19
CA LEU A 15 -5.41 -8.93 -18.39
C LEU A 15 -6.40 -10.08 -18.14
N PRO A 16 -7.54 -9.82 -17.46
CA PRO A 16 -8.46 -10.87 -17.03
C PRO A 16 -9.00 -11.71 -18.19
N SER A 17 -9.25 -11.10 -19.35
CA SER A 17 -9.76 -11.78 -20.54
C SER A 17 -8.79 -12.82 -21.13
N LYS A 18 -7.49 -12.70 -20.82
CA LYS A 18 -6.44 -13.63 -21.25
C LYS A 18 -5.94 -14.54 -20.13
N ASN A 19 -6.46 -14.35 -18.91
CA ASN A 19 -6.00 -15.02 -17.70
C ASN A 19 -4.48 -14.92 -17.44
N ILE A 20 -3.86 -13.81 -17.86
CA ILE A 20 -2.43 -13.51 -17.64
C ILE A 20 -2.25 -12.09 -17.12
N ALA A 21 -1.06 -11.80 -16.60
CA ALA A 21 -0.55 -10.45 -16.43
C ALA A 21 0.73 -10.25 -17.23
N SER A 22 0.92 -9.02 -17.73
CA SER A 22 2.04 -8.67 -18.62
C SER A 22 2.98 -7.69 -17.94
N ARG A 23 4.29 -7.97 -18.01
CA ARG A 23 5.34 -7.20 -17.35
C ARG A 23 5.55 -5.84 -18.04
N ILE A 24 5.55 -4.78 -17.25
CA ILE A 24 6.00 -3.44 -17.59
C ILE A 24 7.26 -3.18 -16.76
N CYS A 25 8.37 -2.99 -17.46
CA CYS A 25 9.66 -2.69 -16.88
C CYS A 25 10.00 -1.22 -17.15
N PHE A 26 10.33 -0.47 -16.09
CA PHE A 26 10.84 0.89 -16.24
C PHE A 26 12.37 0.86 -16.36
N PRO A 27 12.98 1.72 -17.18
CA PRO A 27 14.42 1.67 -17.47
C PRO A 27 15.34 1.77 -16.24
N GLU A 28 14.85 2.34 -15.14
CA GLU A 28 15.62 2.56 -13.91
C GLU A 28 15.62 1.37 -12.94
N TYR A 29 14.90 0.29 -13.27
CA TYR A 29 14.90 -0.92 -12.45
C TYR A 29 15.23 -2.16 -13.27
N GLU A 30 16.02 -3.03 -12.64
CA GLU A 30 16.26 -4.39 -13.14
C GLU A 30 14.95 -5.17 -13.09
N CYS A 31 14.63 -5.92 -14.14
CA CYS A 31 13.40 -6.72 -14.19
C CYS A 31 13.61 -8.07 -14.88
N ASP A 32 14.82 -8.38 -15.35
CA ASP A 32 15.07 -9.48 -16.28
C ASP A 32 14.86 -10.86 -15.68
N LEU A 33 15.01 -11.01 -14.36
CA LEU A 33 14.66 -12.24 -13.65
C LEU A 33 13.14 -12.49 -13.58
N LEU A 34 12.31 -11.45 -13.64
CA LEU A 34 10.85 -11.57 -13.56
C LEU A 34 10.26 -12.01 -14.91
N PRO A 35 9.26 -12.91 -14.97
CA PRO A 35 8.72 -13.36 -16.26
C PRO A 35 8.04 -12.23 -17.05
N ARG A 36 8.12 -12.27 -18.39
CA ARG A 36 7.46 -11.26 -19.25
C ARG A 36 5.93 -11.36 -19.18
N GLU A 37 5.41 -12.57 -19.02
CA GLU A 37 4.00 -12.86 -18.78
C GLU A 37 3.91 -13.88 -17.65
N ILE A 38 2.91 -13.73 -16.78
CA ILE A 38 2.65 -14.62 -15.64
C ILE A 38 1.17 -15.00 -15.65
N GLY A 39 0.84 -16.24 -15.32
CA GLY A 39 -0.56 -16.63 -15.15
C GLY A 39 -1.19 -15.88 -13.98
N LEU A 40 -2.47 -15.49 -14.05
CA LEU A 40 -3.09 -14.75 -12.94
C LEU A 40 -3.14 -15.56 -11.64
N ARG A 41 -3.27 -16.88 -11.74
CA ARG A 41 -3.23 -17.79 -10.59
C ARG A 41 -1.83 -17.85 -9.98
N GLU A 42 -0.81 -17.99 -10.81
CA GLU A 42 0.61 -17.97 -10.40
C GLU A 42 1.00 -16.62 -9.75
N LEU A 43 0.53 -15.50 -10.32
CA LEU A 43 0.71 -14.19 -9.72
C LEU A 43 -0.02 -14.07 -8.36
N ALA A 44 -1.21 -14.65 -8.24
CA ALA A 44 -1.97 -14.67 -6.99
C ALA A 44 -1.23 -15.49 -5.92
N ASP A 45 -0.70 -16.66 -6.28
CA ASP A 45 0.12 -17.51 -5.40
C ASP A 45 1.36 -16.76 -4.90
N LEU A 46 2.04 -16.05 -5.80
CA LEU A 46 3.21 -15.24 -5.45
C LEU A 46 2.84 -14.11 -4.46
N VAL A 47 1.74 -13.39 -4.71
CA VAL A 47 1.26 -12.34 -3.80
C VAL A 47 0.83 -12.92 -2.46
N ALA A 48 0.09 -14.02 -2.44
CA ALA A 48 -0.31 -14.72 -1.22
C ALA A 48 0.91 -15.17 -0.41
N ASN A 49 1.93 -15.72 -1.07
CA ASN A 49 3.18 -16.13 -0.42
C ASN A 49 3.88 -14.95 0.28
N MET A 50 3.88 -13.76 -0.34
CA MET A 50 4.40 -12.56 0.33
C MET A 50 3.54 -12.17 1.55
N GLN A 51 2.21 -12.22 1.40
CA GLN A 51 1.24 -11.84 2.42
C GLN A 51 1.29 -12.73 3.67
N LYS A 52 1.80 -13.97 3.57
CA LYS A 52 2.05 -14.82 4.75
C LYS A 52 2.87 -14.15 5.84
N ILE A 53 3.78 -13.25 5.45
CA ILE A 53 4.64 -12.52 6.40
C ILE A 53 3.99 -11.21 6.84
N CYS A 54 3.34 -10.50 5.91
CA CYS A 54 2.76 -9.18 6.18
C CYS A 54 1.51 -9.25 7.06
N PHE A 55 0.63 -10.18 6.73
CA PHE A 55 -0.67 -10.33 7.37
C PHE A 55 -0.72 -11.55 8.28
N LYS A 56 0.42 -12.23 8.52
CA LYS A 56 0.49 -13.47 9.31
C LYS A 56 -0.51 -14.55 8.87
N ASP A 57 -0.99 -14.43 7.64
CA ASP A 57 -1.97 -15.32 7.05
C ASP A 57 -1.25 -16.60 6.61
N LYS A 58 -1.56 -17.71 7.25
CA LYS A 58 -0.90 -18.98 6.93
C LYS A 58 -1.27 -19.48 5.52
N ASN A 59 -2.27 -18.87 4.87
CA ASN A 59 -2.87 -19.31 3.62
C ASN A 59 -3.26 -20.80 3.71
N ILE A 60 -3.99 -21.14 4.78
CA ILE A 60 -4.50 -22.50 4.99
C ILE A 60 -5.41 -22.82 3.80
N ASP A 61 -5.27 -24.00 3.23
CA ASP A 61 -6.06 -24.48 2.08
C ASP A 61 -6.08 -23.54 0.85
N ASN A 62 -5.04 -22.71 0.68
CA ASN A 62 -4.91 -21.72 -0.40
C ASN A 62 -6.01 -20.65 -0.47
N GLU A 63 -6.75 -20.41 0.62
CA GLU A 63 -7.86 -19.46 0.66
C GLU A 63 -7.47 -18.04 0.22
N ASN A 64 -6.31 -17.54 0.64
CA ASN A 64 -5.85 -16.20 0.28
C ASN A 64 -5.43 -16.11 -1.18
N SER A 65 -4.81 -17.17 -1.72
CA SER A 65 -4.50 -17.20 -3.16
C SER A 65 -5.77 -17.16 -4.01
N GLU A 66 -6.79 -17.95 -3.66
CA GLU A 66 -8.09 -17.89 -4.36
C GLU A 66 -8.76 -16.53 -4.20
N ARG A 67 -8.69 -15.91 -3.02
CA ARG A 67 -9.20 -14.55 -2.78
C ARG A 67 -8.52 -13.52 -3.70
N ILE A 68 -7.19 -13.55 -3.81
CA ILE A 68 -6.42 -12.65 -4.68
C ILE A 68 -6.72 -12.93 -6.15
N TYR A 69 -6.80 -14.19 -6.56
CA TYR A 69 -7.16 -14.57 -7.92
C TYR A 69 -8.55 -14.04 -8.29
N ASN A 70 -9.54 -14.22 -7.41
CA ASN A 70 -10.89 -13.69 -7.60
C ASN A 70 -10.90 -12.15 -7.64
N MET A 71 -10.06 -11.49 -6.85
CA MET A 71 -9.86 -10.03 -6.91
C MET A 71 -9.30 -9.58 -8.27
N PHE A 72 -8.42 -10.35 -8.91
CA PHE A 72 -7.94 -10.04 -10.27
C PHE A 72 -9.02 -10.19 -11.33
N LEU A 73 -10.00 -11.07 -11.11
CA LEU A 73 -11.13 -11.30 -12.02
C LEU A 73 -12.33 -10.38 -11.78
N ASN A 74 -12.32 -9.59 -10.71
CA ASN A 74 -13.42 -8.70 -10.34
C ASN A 74 -13.70 -7.66 -11.44
N LYS A 75 -14.96 -7.57 -11.90
CA LYS A 75 -15.40 -6.61 -12.93
C LYS A 75 -15.92 -5.29 -12.36
N HIS A 76 -16.37 -5.30 -11.10
CA HIS A 76 -16.92 -4.13 -10.44
C HIS A 76 -15.84 -3.15 -10.05
N ASP A 77 -14.74 -3.62 -9.44
CA ASP A 77 -13.55 -2.83 -9.12
C ASP A 77 -12.31 -3.56 -9.60
N PRO A 78 -12.01 -3.46 -10.92
CA PRO A 78 -10.98 -4.27 -11.51
C PRO A 78 -9.60 -3.91 -10.96
N THR A 79 -8.87 -4.94 -10.55
CA THR A 79 -7.43 -4.84 -10.34
C THR A 79 -6.78 -4.66 -11.71
N VAL A 80 -6.11 -3.53 -11.90
CA VAL A 80 -5.47 -3.18 -13.18
C VAL A 80 -3.99 -3.48 -13.18
N ALA A 81 -3.36 -3.53 -12.01
CA ALA A 81 -1.94 -3.81 -11.91
C ALA A 81 -1.52 -4.36 -10.55
N VAL A 82 -0.39 -5.06 -10.55
CA VAL A 82 0.37 -5.44 -9.36
C VAL A 82 1.81 -4.92 -9.50
N ALA A 83 2.26 -4.12 -8.55
CA ALA A 83 3.67 -3.74 -8.44
C ALA A 83 4.42 -4.81 -7.65
N LEU A 84 5.56 -5.25 -8.16
CA LEU A 84 6.44 -6.24 -7.53
C LEU A 84 7.87 -5.73 -7.49
N SER A 85 8.55 -5.97 -6.38
CA SER A 85 9.98 -5.73 -6.19
C SER A 85 10.52 -6.86 -5.33
N LEU A 86 11.17 -7.83 -5.96
CA LEU A 86 11.64 -9.06 -5.35
C LEU A 86 13.16 -9.04 -5.24
N GLY A 87 13.67 -9.35 -4.05
CA GLY A 87 15.09 -9.33 -3.72
C GLY A 87 15.67 -10.74 -3.73
N TYR A 88 16.85 -10.89 -4.32
CA TYR A 88 17.50 -12.19 -4.50
C TYR A 88 18.99 -12.12 -4.13
N ASP A 89 19.53 -13.29 -3.80
CA ASP A 89 20.97 -13.50 -3.77
C ASP A 89 21.51 -13.65 -5.21
N LYS A 90 22.82 -13.48 -5.40
CA LYS A 90 23.44 -13.40 -6.73
C LYS A 90 23.31 -14.66 -7.58
N GLU A 91 23.10 -15.81 -6.96
CA GLU A 91 23.07 -17.12 -7.63
C GLU A 91 21.64 -17.57 -7.97
N THR A 92 20.62 -16.82 -7.52
CA THR A 92 19.22 -17.21 -7.73
C THR A 92 18.81 -17.02 -9.18
N THR A 93 18.26 -18.08 -9.78
CA THR A 93 17.73 -18.09 -11.15
C THR A 93 16.22 -18.27 -11.21
N ASP A 94 15.61 -18.82 -10.16
CA ASP A 94 14.16 -18.93 -10.04
C ASP A 94 13.59 -17.63 -9.45
N TYR A 95 12.67 -17.01 -10.17
CA TYR A 95 12.06 -15.76 -9.76
C TYR A 95 11.14 -15.91 -8.54
N THR A 96 10.73 -17.13 -8.19
CA THR A 96 9.90 -17.42 -7.02
C THR A 96 10.73 -17.57 -5.72
N ASP A 97 12.04 -17.77 -5.83
CA ASP A 97 12.98 -17.98 -4.71
C ASP A 97 13.52 -16.66 -4.11
N PHE A 98 12.65 -15.66 -3.93
CA PHE A 98 13.03 -14.37 -3.35
C PHE A 98 13.24 -14.44 -1.82
N ILE A 99 14.17 -13.63 -1.32
CA ILE A 99 14.60 -13.56 0.10
C ILE A 99 14.26 -12.22 0.78
N ASP A 100 13.71 -11.26 0.04
CA ASP A 100 12.96 -10.11 0.54
C ASP A 100 12.03 -9.67 -0.59
N GLY A 101 10.92 -9.00 -0.30
CA GLY A 101 9.95 -8.68 -1.34
C GLY A 101 8.99 -7.60 -0.93
N GLY A 102 8.56 -6.83 -1.92
CA GLY A 102 7.48 -5.87 -1.81
C GLY A 102 6.43 -6.13 -2.89
N SER A 103 5.16 -6.03 -2.53
CA SER A 103 4.06 -6.04 -3.47
C SER A 103 3.02 -4.99 -3.14
N ALA A 104 2.32 -4.54 -4.19
CA ALA A 104 1.11 -3.76 -4.02
C ALA A 104 0.14 -3.95 -5.18
N THR A 105 -1.16 -4.02 -4.87
CA THR A 105 -2.22 -4.11 -5.87
C THR A 105 -2.86 -2.74 -6.14
N ILE A 106 -3.19 -2.49 -7.41
CA ILE A 106 -3.83 -1.26 -7.87
C ILE A 106 -5.18 -1.62 -8.48
N LYS A 107 -6.27 -1.13 -7.89
CA LYS A 107 -7.64 -1.28 -8.40
C LYS A 107 -8.16 0.04 -8.97
N MET A 108 -9.09 -0.04 -9.91
CA MET A 108 -9.81 1.14 -10.42
C MET A 108 -11.20 1.20 -9.79
N SER A 109 -11.35 1.91 -8.68
CA SER A 109 -12.64 2.04 -7.97
C SER A 109 -13.25 3.42 -8.19
N LYS A 110 -14.57 3.46 -8.30
CA LYS A 110 -15.32 4.72 -8.27
C LYS A 110 -15.49 5.21 -6.84
N GLU A 111 -15.57 4.31 -5.85
CA GLU A 111 -16.21 4.55 -4.54
C GLU A 111 -17.55 5.31 -4.68
N ASN A 112 -18.45 5.30 -3.69
CA ASN A 112 -19.79 5.89 -3.87
C ASN A 112 -19.81 7.43 -3.97
N THR A 113 -18.65 8.07 -4.19
CA THR A 113 -18.45 9.52 -4.08
C THR A 113 -17.75 10.15 -5.29
N PHE A 114 -16.99 9.40 -6.09
CA PHE A 114 -16.34 9.98 -7.27
C PHE A 114 -17.24 9.87 -8.49
N THR A 115 -17.17 10.85 -9.38
CA THR A 115 -17.89 10.80 -10.66
C THR A 115 -17.28 9.81 -11.65
N GLN A 116 -15.97 9.50 -11.48
CA GLN A 116 -15.19 8.62 -12.33
C GLN A 116 -14.29 7.72 -11.50
N ARG A 117 -13.93 6.55 -12.03
CA ARG A 117 -13.02 5.62 -11.36
C ARG A 117 -11.65 6.26 -11.19
N GLN A 118 -11.09 6.15 -9.99
CA GLN A 118 -9.74 6.56 -9.64
C GLN A 118 -8.90 5.33 -9.33
N PRO A 119 -7.56 5.40 -9.41
CA PRO A 119 -6.70 4.32 -8.97
C PRO A 119 -6.63 4.32 -7.45
N TRP A 120 -6.82 3.12 -6.88
CA TRP A 120 -6.75 2.84 -5.46
C TRP A 120 -5.67 1.80 -5.20
N PHE A 121 -4.84 2.12 -4.23
CA PHE A 121 -3.86 1.24 -3.64
C PHE A 121 -4.57 0.41 -2.57
N ASN A 122 -4.49 -0.91 -2.67
CA ASN A 122 -5.23 -1.82 -1.78
C ASN A 122 -4.28 -2.63 -0.89
N GLU A 123 -3.67 -3.68 -1.42
CA GLU A 123 -2.93 -4.65 -0.59
C GLU A 123 -1.43 -4.47 -0.70
N VAL A 124 -0.86 -3.74 0.25
CA VAL A 124 0.57 -3.44 0.32
C VAL A 124 1.23 -4.38 1.28
N CYS A 125 2.28 -5.04 0.83
CA CYS A 125 2.96 -6.01 1.64
C CYS A 125 4.47 -5.91 1.42
N ARG A 126 5.22 -5.96 2.52
CA ARG A 126 6.65 -6.29 2.50
C ARG A 126 6.88 -7.65 3.15
N SER A 127 7.26 -8.65 2.36
CA SER A 127 7.65 -9.97 2.83
C SER A 127 9.09 -9.95 3.35
N LYS A 128 9.29 -9.36 4.54
CA LYS A 128 10.61 -9.23 5.17
C LYS A 128 11.09 -10.58 5.71
N ARG A 129 11.78 -11.37 4.88
CA ARG A 129 12.34 -12.69 5.25
C ARG A 129 13.73 -12.62 5.87
N MET A 130 14.43 -11.49 5.71
CA MET A 130 15.77 -11.28 6.27
C MET A 130 15.91 -9.94 7.01
N GLU A 131 16.73 -9.92 8.05
CA GLU A 131 17.06 -8.70 8.80
C GLU A 131 18.17 -7.87 8.11
N GLY A 132 18.22 -6.57 8.41
CA GLY A 132 19.28 -5.67 7.92
C GLY A 132 19.10 -5.10 6.52
N ASN A 133 18.17 -5.63 5.71
CA ASN A 133 18.01 -5.18 4.32
C ASN A 133 17.18 -3.91 4.17
N LYS A 134 17.61 -3.06 3.23
CA LYS A 134 16.84 -1.90 2.78
C LYS A 134 15.50 -2.36 2.23
N SER A 135 14.44 -1.66 2.60
CA SER A 135 13.09 -1.98 2.17
C SER A 135 12.91 -1.79 0.66
N PRO A 136 12.19 -2.69 -0.04
CA PRO A 136 11.79 -2.49 -1.43
C PRO A 136 10.59 -1.52 -1.58
N LEU A 137 9.92 -1.14 -0.49
CA LEU A 137 8.73 -0.30 -0.57
C LEU A 137 8.95 1.08 -1.24
N PRO A 138 10.09 1.78 -1.05
CA PRO A 138 10.37 2.99 -1.84
C PRO A 138 10.38 2.74 -3.35
N ILE A 139 10.89 1.59 -3.81
CA ILE A 139 10.89 1.20 -5.23
C ILE A 139 9.46 0.97 -5.70
N ILE A 140 8.66 0.25 -4.91
CA ILE A 140 7.23 0.02 -5.18
C ILE A 140 6.48 1.36 -5.33
N MET A 141 6.66 2.28 -4.39
CA MET A 141 5.96 3.58 -4.42
C MET A 141 6.33 4.41 -5.64
N ASP A 142 7.61 4.46 -5.99
CA ASP A 142 8.10 5.19 -7.17
C ASP A 142 7.58 4.56 -8.47
N MET A 143 7.65 3.24 -8.62
CA MET A 143 7.08 2.52 -9.77
C MET A 143 5.59 2.79 -9.95
N ILE A 144 4.84 2.88 -8.86
CA ILE A 144 3.39 3.13 -8.91
C ILE A 144 3.11 4.56 -9.33
N ASP A 145 3.85 5.54 -8.80
CA ASP A 145 3.75 6.93 -9.25
C ASP A 145 3.99 7.03 -10.77
N LYS A 146 5.05 6.39 -11.27
CA LYS A 146 5.36 6.35 -12.72
C LYS A 146 4.25 5.65 -13.50
N TYR A 147 3.76 4.50 -13.02
CA TYR A 147 2.68 3.78 -13.69
C TYR A 147 1.41 4.62 -13.80
N ILE A 148 1.02 5.31 -12.73
CA ILE A 148 -0.18 6.13 -12.74
C ILE A 148 -0.01 7.32 -13.68
N THR A 149 1.10 8.05 -13.57
CA THR A 149 1.34 9.28 -14.33
C THR A 149 1.64 9.02 -15.80
N GLU A 150 2.41 7.99 -16.14
CA GLU A 150 2.86 7.74 -17.51
C GLU A 150 1.97 6.78 -18.31
N LYS A 151 1.24 5.87 -17.63
CA LYS A 151 0.42 4.84 -18.27
C LYS A 151 -1.06 5.03 -17.98
N LEU A 152 -1.51 5.00 -16.72
CA LEU A 152 -2.93 5.07 -16.40
C LEU A 152 -3.55 6.41 -16.80
N SER A 153 -2.85 7.53 -16.58
CA SER A 153 -3.35 8.87 -16.95
C SER A 153 -3.51 9.07 -18.46
N LYS A 154 -2.84 8.25 -19.29
CA LYS A 154 -3.05 8.23 -20.75
C LYS A 154 -4.22 7.34 -21.15
N ARG A 155 -4.47 6.26 -20.40
CA ARG A 155 -5.54 5.28 -20.67
C ARG A 155 -6.90 5.73 -20.15
N TYR A 156 -6.92 6.42 -19.01
CA TYR A 156 -8.13 6.87 -18.33
C TYR A 156 -8.12 8.40 -18.26
N LYS A 157 -9.26 9.01 -18.63
CA LYS A 157 -9.44 10.45 -18.51
C LYS A 157 -9.64 10.82 -17.03
N ASN A 158 -9.18 12.02 -16.65
CA ASN A 158 -9.40 12.63 -15.33
C ASN A 158 -8.92 11.79 -14.13
N ILE A 159 -7.83 11.04 -14.30
CA ILE A 159 -7.07 10.55 -13.14
C ILE A 159 -6.51 11.78 -12.43
N ASN A 160 -6.92 11.97 -11.17
CA ASN A 160 -6.56 13.16 -10.39
C ASN A 160 -5.64 12.83 -9.20
N GLY A 161 -5.40 11.55 -8.94
CA GLY A 161 -4.64 11.12 -7.78
C GLY A 161 -4.58 9.61 -7.63
N LEU A 162 -3.88 9.18 -6.59
CA LEU A 162 -3.88 7.83 -6.04
C LEU A 162 -4.53 7.87 -4.66
N TYR A 163 -5.42 6.92 -4.41
CA TYR A 163 -6.19 6.82 -3.19
C TYR A 163 -5.85 5.54 -2.44
N LEU A 164 -6.05 5.54 -1.13
CA LEU A 164 -5.94 4.34 -0.29
C LEU A 164 -6.85 4.49 0.93
N TYR A 165 -7.11 3.36 1.59
CA TYR A 165 -7.69 3.33 2.93
C TYR A 165 -6.79 2.55 3.88
N VAL A 166 -6.89 2.88 5.16
CA VAL A 166 -6.23 2.20 6.27
C VAL A 166 -7.32 1.80 7.26
N GLU A 167 -7.46 0.50 7.52
CA GLU A 167 -8.35 -0.02 8.55
C GLU A 167 -8.01 0.58 9.92
N LYS A 168 -9.01 1.01 10.68
CA LYS A 168 -8.79 1.58 12.02
C LYS A 168 -8.51 0.51 13.07
N GLU A 169 -9.08 -0.66 12.89
CA GLU A 169 -8.95 -1.80 13.81
C GLU A 169 -8.52 -3.04 13.03
N PRO A 170 -7.31 -3.05 12.44
CA PRO A 170 -6.85 -4.21 11.68
C PRO A 170 -6.63 -5.39 12.62
N GLU A 171 -6.92 -6.60 12.14
CA GLU A 171 -6.65 -7.85 12.88
C GLU A 171 -5.17 -7.96 13.29
N HIS A 172 -4.28 -7.44 12.43
CA HIS A 172 -2.84 -7.44 12.63
C HIS A 172 -2.21 -6.09 12.26
N GLY A 173 -1.28 -5.63 13.10
CA GLY A 173 -0.48 -4.42 12.86
C GLY A 173 -0.95 -3.22 13.68
N ASP A 174 -0.46 -2.04 13.31
CA ASP A 174 -0.81 -0.77 13.93
C ASP A 174 -1.11 0.24 12.81
N PRO A 175 -2.36 0.72 12.67
CA PRO A 175 -2.72 1.66 11.61
C PRO A 175 -1.96 2.98 11.72
N GLU A 176 -1.54 3.39 12.92
CA GLU A 176 -0.75 4.59 13.14
C GLU A 176 0.63 4.51 12.48
N VAL A 177 1.18 3.30 12.29
CA VAL A 177 2.41 3.10 11.52
C VAL A 177 2.18 3.49 10.06
N LEU A 178 1.06 3.04 9.47
CA LEU A 178 0.71 3.33 8.07
C LEU A 178 0.36 4.82 7.87
N LEU A 179 -0.39 5.40 8.81
CA LEU A 179 -0.73 6.83 8.80
C LEU A 179 0.50 7.74 8.92
N ARG A 180 1.59 7.28 9.56
CA ARG A 180 2.89 7.98 9.55
C ARG A 180 3.75 7.66 8.33
N TYR A 181 3.51 6.54 7.66
CA TYR A 181 4.29 6.08 6.54
C TYR A 181 3.88 6.78 5.23
N TYR A 182 2.60 6.75 4.88
CA TYR A 182 2.10 7.28 3.61
C TYR A 182 2.31 8.79 3.39
N PRO A 183 2.29 9.67 4.41
CA PRO A 183 2.61 11.09 4.22
C PRO A 183 4.02 11.33 3.68
N LYS A 184 4.98 10.42 3.92
CA LYS A 184 6.33 10.50 3.35
C LYS A 184 6.33 10.41 1.82
N TYR A 185 5.27 9.83 1.24
CA TYR A 185 5.08 9.67 -0.19
C TYR A 185 4.04 10.64 -0.77
N GLY A 186 3.63 11.65 0.01
CA GLY A 186 2.73 12.71 -0.43
C GLY A 186 1.23 12.45 -0.21
N PHE A 187 0.86 11.35 0.46
CA PHE A 187 -0.53 11.10 0.82
C PHE A 187 -0.99 12.02 1.97
N LYS A 188 -2.24 12.44 1.90
CA LYS A 188 -2.91 13.24 2.93
C LYS A 188 -4.26 12.61 3.25
N GLU A 189 -4.58 12.54 4.53
CA GLU A 189 -5.89 12.09 5.00
C GLU A 189 -7.00 13.00 4.44
N PHE A 190 -8.16 12.43 4.11
CA PHE A 190 -9.37 13.16 3.71
C PHE A 190 -10.63 12.40 4.14
N LEU A 191 -11.77 13.08 4.15
CA LEU A 191 -13.07 12.46 4.39
C LEU A 191 -13.69 12.01 3.05
N LEU A 192 -13.98 10.73 2.92
CA LEU A 192 -14.71 10.19 1.77
C LEU A 192 -16.17 10.67 1.86
N GLY A 193 -16.68 11.32 0.80
CA GLY A 193 -18.05 11.86 0.81
C GLY A 193 -18.29 13.01 1.79
N GLY A 194 -17.25 13.50 2.48
CA GLY A 194 -17.39 14.50 3.54
C GLY A 194 -17.78 13.91 4.91
N GLU A 195 -17.80 12.58 5.03
CA GLU A 195 -18.21 11.87 6.25
C GLU A 195 -17.02 11.14 6.89
N VAL A 196 -17.14 10.92 8.20
CA VAL A 196 -16.20 10.06 8.94
C VAL A 196 -16.71 8.64 8.80
N ASP A 197 -15.94 7.81 8.13
CA ASP A 197 -16.17 6.38 8.09
C ASP A 197 -15.75 5.76 9.42
N GLU A 198 -16.50 4.79 9.95
CA GLU A 198 -16.21 4.18 11.25
C GLU A 198 -15.05 3.18 11.19
N GLU A 199 -14.88 2.50 10.05
CA GLU A 199 -13.96 1.37 9.85
C GLU A 199 -12.62 1.79 9.22
N TYR A 200 -12.59 2.88 8.44
CA TYR A 200 -11.42 3.26 7.64
C TYR A 200 -10.98 4.73 7.81
N TYR A 201 -9.66 4.94 7.70
CA TYR A 201 -9.07 6.23 7.37
C TYR A 201 -8.80 6.28 5.86
N TYR A 202 -9.22 7.34 5.17
CA TYR A 202 -8.92 7.52 3.76
C TYR A 202 -7.76 8.48 3.53
N MET A 203 -6.86 8.13 2.61
CA MET A 203 -5.76 9.01 2.23
C MET A 203 -5.68 9.14 0.71
N LYS A 204 -5.24 10.31 0.24
CA LYS A 204 -5.05 10.59 -1.18
C LYS A 204 -3.75 11.32 -1.45
N LYS A 205 -3.16 11.02 -2.60
CA LYS A 205 -2.07 11.77 -3.23
C LYS A 205 -2.59 12.32 -4.54
N CYS A 206 -2.57 13.64 -4.73
CA CYS A 206 -3.04 14.24 -5.99
C CYS A 206 -1.94 14.23 -7.05
N TYR A 207 -2.30 14.02 -8.30
CA TYR A 207 -1.46 14.23 -9.48
C TYR A 207 -2.04 15.37 -10.32
N GLY A 208 -1.23 16.34 -10.71
CA GLY A 208 -1.67 17.54 -11.44
C GLY A 208 -1.84 18.80 -10.57
N LYS A 209 -2.32 19.90 -11.17
CA LYS A 209 -2.31 21.26 -10.58
C LYS A 209 -3.45 21.58 -9.60
N ASP A 210 -4.47 20.73 -9.46
CA ASP A 210 -5.60 21.02 -8.55
C ASP A 210 -5.34 20.52 -7.12
N LEU A 211 -4.66 21.38 -6.36
CA LEU A 211 -4.56 21.31 -4.90
C LEU A 211 -5.72 22.11 -4.27
N SER A 212 -6.96 21.63 -4.40
CA SER A 212 -8.03 22.17 -3.55
C SER A 212 -7.70 21.84 -2.08
N PRO A 213 -7.89 22.78 -1.13
CA PRO A 213 -7.41 22.61 0.23
C PRO A 213 -8.23 21.53 0.92
N VAL A 214 -7.59 20.41 1.23
CA VAL A 214 -8.15 19.39 2.11
C VAL A 214 -8.33 20.02 3.49
N ARG A 215 -9.59 20.14 3.95
CA ARG A 215 -9.90 20.56 5.33
C ARG A 215 -9.21 19.58 6.28
N LYS A 216 -8.20 20.05 7.01
CA LYS A 216 -7.58 19.30 8.09
C LYS A 216 -8.60 19.08 9.21
N THR A 217 -8.89 17.83 9.56
CA THR A 217 -9.59 17.48 10.79
C THR A 217 -8.59 17.54 11.95
N LYS A 218 -8.79 18.48 12.89
CA LYS A 218 -8.11 18.45 14.19
C LYS A 218 -8.74 17.34 15.02
N ALA A 219 -8.13 16.15 15.07
CA ALA A 219 -8.46 15.19 16.11
C ALA A 219 -8.03 15.77 17.47
N LYS A 220 -9.00 16.09 18.33
CA LYS A 220 -8.75 16.44 19.74
C LYS A 220 -8.19 15.20 20.44
N SER A 221 -6.91 15.24 20.80
CA SER A 221 -6.33 14.33 21.79
C SER A 221 -6.98 14.62 23.15
N THR A 222 -7.98 13.83 23.52
CA THR A 222 -8.53 13.86 24.88
C THR A 222 -7.59 13.11 25.81
N ARG A 223 -6.47 13.74 26.18
CA ARG A 223 -5.67 13.28 27.33
C ARG A 223 -6.49 13.53 28.59
N VAL A 224 -7.10 12.46 29.12
CA VAL A 224 -7.63 12.41 30.48
C VAL A 224 -6.48 12.68 31.44
N SER A 225 -6.39 13.92 31.94
CA SER A 225 -5.42 14.33 32.94
C SER A 225 -5.75 13.67 34.27
N LYS A 226 -5.01 12.63 34.65
CA LYS A 226 -4.97 12.12 36.02
C LYS A 226 -4.53 13.25 36.96
N LYS A 227 -5.48 13.78 37.75
CA LYS A 227 -5.21 14.68 38.88
C LYS A 227 -4.28 13.98 39.87
N ARG A 228 -3.01 14.40 39.92
CA ARG A 228 -2.09 14.11 41.03
C ARG A 228 -2.11 15.33 41.94
N LYS A 229 -2.91 15.30 43.01
CA LYS A 229 -2.83 16.29 44.10
C LYS A 229 -1.69 15.85 45.02
N THR A 230 -0.54 16.51 44.90
CA THR A 230 0.52 16.51 45.91
C THR A 230 0.22 17.57 46.97
N ASN A 231 0.22 17.15 48.23
CA ASN A 231 0.20 18.02 49.40
C ASN A 231 1.49 18.84 49.48
N SER A 232 1.37 20.13 49.80
CA SER A 232 2.41 20.85 50.55
C SER A 232 1.79 21.98 51.39
N THR A 233 2.15 21.93 52.65
CA THR A 233 1.74 22.74 53.78
C THR A 233 2.40 24.14 53.80
N VAL A 234 1.61 25.15 54.23
CA VAL A 234 1.94 26.23 55.18
C VAL A 234 2.96 27.32 54.78
N LYS A 235 2.50 28.59 54.65
CA LYS A 235 2.73 29.68 55.64
C LYS A 235 1.97 30.98 55.31
N LYS A 236 1.55 31.63 56.41
CA LYS A 236 0.92 32.94 56.64
C LYS A 236 1.43 34.13 55.81
N ALA A 237 0.53 35.09 55.55
CA ALA A 237 0.72 36.51 55.90
C ALA A 237 -0.64 37.22 56.04
N ALA A 238 -0.72 38.15 56.99
CA ALA A 238 -1.89 38.89 57.48
C ALA A 238 -2.13 40.22 56.75
N SER A 239 -3.33 40.79 56.88
CA SER A 239 -3.78 42.21 56.81
C SER A 239 -5.21 42.26 56.21
N ILE A 240 -6.23 42.97 56.70
CA ILE A 240 -6.53 43.85 57.85
C ILE A 240 -7.94 43.45 58.33
#